data_AF-A0A5B7FSR5-F1
#
_entry.id   AF-A0A5B7FSR5-F1
#
_cell.length_a   1.000
_cell.length_b   1.000
_cell.length_c   1.000
_cell.angle_alpha   90.00
_cell.angle_beta   90.00
_cell.angle_gamma   90.00
#
_symmetry.space_group_name_H-M   'P 1'
#
loop_
_entity.id
_entity.type
_entity.pdbx_description
1 polymer ?
#
loop_
_entity_poly.entity_id
_entity_poly.type
_entity_poly.pdbx_seq_one_letter_code
_entity_poly.pdbx_strand_id
1 'polypeptide(L)'
;MKKIQENHDAGDAAAAVTDSSQDLPDFLANDLYTLKALFLELEKAIDTIPLPSDGSGASHPGDYMFEILEKADITPNKKTVIVELLEKLIQYLTVNSSSPFQRKGAGLQKFLDLIYIVYSKDCFSLEQMQSVKRSYKVHVSVEEPKKKAGQQDAWHVPKTVTSKSGRVISYWCFHPGFG
;
A
#
# COMPACT_ATOMS: atom_id res chain seq x y z
N MET A 1 -60.99 4.82 -51.50
CA MET A 1 -61.59 3.59 -50.94
C MET A 1 -60.62 2.42 -51.13
N LYS A 2 -59.96 1.96 -50.06
CA LYS A 2 -59.53 0.56 -49.84
C LYS A 2 -58.91 0.47 -48.44
N LYS A 3 -59.63 -0.19 -47.52
CA LYS A 3 -59.22 -0.65 -46.19
C LYS A 3 -58.69 -2.08 -46.33
N ILE A 4 -57.58 -2.40 -45.66
CA ILE A 4 -57.16 -3.74 -45.18
C ILE A 4 -56.28 -3.44 -43.95
N GLN A 5 -56.78 -3.49 -42.70
CA GLN A 5 -56.86 -4.65 -41.76
C GLN A 5 -55.47 -5.30 -41.54
N GLU A 6 -54.71 -4.83 -40.53
CA GLU A 6 -54.56 -5.42 -39.17
C GLU A 6 -53.71 -6.70 -39.14
N ASN A 7 -52.61 -6.68 -38.39
CA ASN A 7 -52.19 -7.83 -37.58
C ASN A 7 -51.23 -7.42 -36.45
N HIS A 8 -51.50 -8.05 -35.33
CA HIS A 8 -50.98 -7.95 -33.99
C HIS A 8 -49.64 -8.70 -33.89
N ASP A 9 -48.63 -8.12 -33.22
CA ASP A 9 -47.61 -8.93 -32.55
C ASP A 9 -47.20 -8.27 -31.23
N ALA A 10 -47.46 -9.00 -30.17
CA ALA A 10 -47.11 -8.68 -28.80
C ALA A 10 -45.66 -9.09 -28.58
N GLY A 11 -44.76 -8.11 -28.60
CA GLY A 11 -43.35 -8.28 -28.23
C GLY A 11 -43.08 -7.58 -26.91
N ASP A 12 -43.20 -8.34 -25.83
CA ASP A 12 -42.77 -8.04 -24.47
C ASP A 12 -41.32 -7.53 -24.45
N ALA A 13 -41.14 -6.20 -24.47
CA ALA A 13 -39.87 -5.57 -24.16
C ALA A 13 -39.80 -5.41 -22.65
N ALA A 14 -39.55 -6.53 -21.98
CA ALA A 14 -39.04 -6.56 -20.62
C ALA A 14 -37.87 -5.58 -20.57
N ALA A 15 -38.10 -4.42 -19.94
CA ALA A 15 -37.04 -3.50 -19.58
C ALA A 15 -36.08 -4.31 -18.72
N ALA A 16 -34.93 -4.66 -19.32
CA ALA A 16 -33.80 -5.19 -18.62
C ALA A 16 -33.44 -4.16 -17.55
N VAL A 17 -33.95 -4.40 -16.34
CA VAL A 17 -33.33 -3.97 -15.10
C VAL A 17 -31.91 -4.49 -15.19
N THR A 18 -31.05 -3.65 -15.74
CA THR A 18 -29.62 -3.70 -15.51
C THR A 18 -29.51 -3.38 -14.05
N ASP A 19 -29.57 -4.45 -13.24
CA ASP A 19 -29.11 -4.49 -11.87
C ASP A 19 -27.65 -4.07 -11.91
N SER A 20 -27.46 -2.75 -11.92
CA SER A 20 -26.18 -2.09 -11.81
C SER A 20 -25.86 -2.02 -10.32
N SER A 21 -25.87 -3.18 -9.67
CA SER A 21 -25.11 -3.44 -8.46
C SER A 21 -23.63 -3.47 -8.84
N GLN A 22 -23.12 -2.37 -9.44
CA GLN A 22 -21.70 -2.10 -9.39
C GLN A 22 -21.42 -1.83 -7.93
N ASP A 23 -20.78 -2.80 -7.27
CA ASP A 23 -20.38 -2.76 -5.86
C ASP A 23 -19.86 -1.36 -5.53
N LEU A 24 -20.71 -0.60 -4.84
CA LEU A 24 -20.35 0.73 -4.35
C LEU A 24 -19.19 0.52 -3.37
N PRO A 25 -18.08 1.28 -3.51
CA PRO A 25 -16.97 1.16 -2.60
C PRO A 25 -17.42 1.46 -1.16
N ASP A 26 -17.04 0.60 -0.22
CA ASP A 26 -17.31 0.76 1.22
C ASP A 26 -16.36 1.80 1.86
N PHE A 27 -16.11 2.91 1.16
CA PHE A 27 -15.30 4.03 1.62
C PHE A 27 -15.66 5.30 0.83
N LEU A 28 -15.48 6.45 1.45
CA LEU A 28 -15.75 7.76 0.84
C LEU A 28 -14.50 8.33 0.17
N ALA A 29 -14.70 9.27 -0.76
CA ALA A 29 -13.58 10.00 -1.38
C ALA A 29 -12.71 10.74 -0.35
N ASN A 30 -13.31 11.23 0.74
CA ASN A 30 -12.58 11.87 1.86
C ASN A 30 -11.62 10.92 2.57
N ASP A 31 -11.98 9.63 2.67
CA ASP A 31 -11.11 8.62 3.27
C ASP A 31 -9.86 8.42 2.41
N LEU A 32 -10.01 8.45 1.08
CA LEU A 32 -8.89 8.38 0.14
C LEU A 32 -7.98 9.60 0.20
N TYR A 33 -8.54 10.81 0.36
CA TYR A 33 -7.73 12.02 0.56
C TYR A 33 -6.93 11.96 1.86
N THR A 34 -7.54 11.46 2.93
CA THR A 34 -6.89 11.27 4.23
C THR A 34 -5.75 10.25 4.12
N LEU A 35 -6.00 9.09 3.50
CA LEU A 35 -4.97 8.07 3.28
C LEU A 35 -3.82 8.58 2.41
N LYS A 36 -4.13 9.36 1.37
CA LYS A 36 -3.09 9.98 0.52
C LYS A 36 -2.25 10.99 1.30
N ALA A 37 -2.86 11.82 2.15
CA ALA A 37 -2.13 12.77 2.98
C ALA A 37 -1.18 12.05 3.95
N LEU A 38 -1.64 10.96 4.56
CA LEU A 38 -0.84 10.09 5.42
C LEU A 38 0.38 9.52 4.68
N PHE A 39 0.20 9.01 3.46
CA PHE A 39 1.34 8.51 2.66
C PHE A 39 2.34 9.60 2.28
N LEU A 40 1.89 10.83 2.01
CA LEU A 40 2.78 11.95 1.68
C LEU A 40 3.63 12.38 2.89
N GLU A 41 3.04 12.45 4.08
CA GLU A 41 3.81 12.75 5.29
C GLU A 41 4.76 11.60 5.65
N LEU A 42 4.37 10.34 5.42
CA LEU A 42 5.27 9.20 5.58
C LEU A 42 6.46 9.28 4.62
N GLU A 43 6.22 9.49 3.34
CA GLU A 43 7.28 9.66 2.32
C GLU A 43 8.27 10.76 2.75
N LYS A 44 7.75 11.91 3.14
CA LYS A 44 8.55 13.05 3.62
C LYS A 44 9.36 12.72 4.89
N ALA A 45 8.76 12.00 5.84
CA ALA A 45 9.44 11.56 7.06
C ALA A 45 10.61 10.61 6.75
N ILE A 46 10.44 9.75 5.75
CA ILE A 46 11.48 8.83 5.27
C ILE A 46 12.58 9.60 4.52
N ASP A 47 12.21 10.56 3.67
CA ASP A 47 13.13 11.36 2.87
C ASP A 47 14.01 12.31 3.70
N THR A 48 13.57 12.69 4.90
CA THR A 48 14.35 13.55 5.79
C THR A 48 15.39 12.79 6.62
N ILE A 49 15.41 11.46 6.60
CA ILE A 49 16.39 10.67 7.35
C ILE A 49 17.80 10.96 6.80
N PRO A 50 18.78 11.36 7.62
CA PRO A 50 20.13 11.56 7.13
C PRO A 50 20.76 10.21 6.76
N LEU A 51 21.32 10.10 5.56
CA LEU A 51 22.02 8.91 5.09
C LEU A 51 23.49 9.22 4.80
N PRO A 52 24.41 8.29 5.12
CA PRO A 52 25.81 8.41 4.73
C PRO A 52 25.99 8.54 3.21
N SER A 53 26.97 9.35 2.79
CA SER A 53 27.28 9.55 1.36
C SER A 53 27.94 8.34 0.71
N ASP A 54 28.42 7.38 1.50
CA ASP A 54 29.04 6.13 1.03
C ASP A 54 28.02 5.07 0.57
N GLY A 55 26.72 5.35 0.72
CA GLY A 55 25.63 4.45 0.32
C GLY A 55 25.38 3.29 1.28
N SER A 56 26.07 3.22 2.43
CA SER A 56 25.92 2.14 3.41
C SER A 56 24.57 2.15 4.15
N GLY A 57 23.80 3.24 4.03
CA GLY A 57 22.54 3.42 4.73
C GLY A 57 22.71 3.77 6.21
N ALA A 58 21.60 3.87 6.94
CA ALA A 58 21.57 4.17 8.37
C ALA A 58 20.80 3.09 9.11
N SER A 59 21.35 2.63 10.25
CA SER A 59 20.70 1.64 11.10
C SER A 59 20.29 2.28 12.43
N HIS A 60 19.05 2.02 12.82
CA HIS A 60 18.42 2.55 14.01
C HIS A 60 17.84 1.40 14.86
N PRO A 61 17.62 1.61 16.17
CA PRO A 61 16.94 0.63 17.01
C PRO A 61 15.48 0.46 16.58
N GLY A 62 14.84 -0.62 17.06
CA GLY A 62 13.51 -1.01 16.60
C GLY A 62 12.40 0.02 16.85
N ASP A 63 12.53 0.84 17.90
CA ASP A 63 11.57 1.89 18.24
C ASP A 63 11.51 3.03 17.22
N TYR A 64 12.57 3.21 16.43
CA TYR A 64 12.62 4.22 15.37
C TYR A 64 11.52 4.05 14.31
N MET A 65 11.00 2.83 14.11
CA MET A 65 9.87 2.62 13.20
C MET A 65 8.61 3.33 13.71
N PHE A 66 8.36 3.32 15.03
CA PHE A 66 7.24 4.07 15.60
C PHE A 66 7.43 5.57 15.39
N GLU A 67 8.65 6.09 15.56
CA GLU A 67 8.95 7.51 15.34
C GLU A 67 8.69 7.95 13.89
N ILE A 68 9.00 7.09 12.91
CA ILE A 68 8.73 7.37 11.48
C ILE A 68 7.22 7.38 11.22
N LEU A 69 6.50 6.37 11.72
CA LEU A 69 5.06 6.23 11.51
C LEU A 69 4.27 7.36 12.21
N GLU A 70 4.69 7.75 13.40
CA GLU A 70 4.06 8.82 14.17
C GLU A 70 4.15 10.18 13.47
N LYS A 71 5.23 10.46 12.72
CA LYS A 71 5.34 11.68 11.89
C LYS A 71 4.27 11.76 10.79
N ALA A 72 3.73 10.62 10.38
CA ALA A 72 2.62 10.51 9.44
C ALA A 72 1.27 10.32 10.14
N ASP A 73 1.21 10.55 11.46
CA ASP A 73 0.01 10.39 12.29
C ASP A 73 -0.51 8.93 12.34
N ILE A 74 0.36 7.97 12.03
CA ILE A 74 0.09 6.56 12.18
C ILE A 74 0.48 6.20 13.62
N THR A 75 -0.53 5.93 14.44
CA THR A 75 -0.37 5.64 15.87
C THR A 75 -1.17 4.39 16.23
N PRO A 76 -0.89 3.73 17.38
CA PRO A 76 -1.67 2.58 17.84
C PRO A 76 -3.18 2.87 17.89
N ASN A 77 -3.56 4.08 18.30
CA ASN A 77 -4.96 4.51 18.43
C ASN A 77 -5.66 4.64 17.06
N LYS A 78 -4.92 4.97 16.00
CA LYS A 78 -5.43 5.14 14.64
C LYS A 78 -5.28 3.89 13.77
N LYS A 79 -4.49 2.91 14.23
CA LYS A 79 -4.21 1.63 13.55
C LYS A 79 -5.48 1.00 12.97
N THR A 80 -6.50 0.78 13.81
CA THR A 80 -7.72 0.07 13.40
C THR A 80 -8.40 0.76 12.22
N VAL A 81 -8.59 2.09 12.28
CA VAL A 81 -9.23 2.86 11.21
C VAL A 81 -8.41 2.82 9.91
N ILE A 82 -7.08 2.92 10.01
CA ILE A 82 -6.18 2.85 8.86
C ILE A 82 -6.22 1.45 8.22
N VAL A 83 -6.17 0.40 9.04
CA VAL A 83 -6.23 -1.00 8.62
C VAL A 83 -7.53 -1.31 7.90
N GLU A 84 -8.67 -0.96 8.51
CA GLU A 84 -9.99 -1.19 7.92
C GLU A 84 -10.11 -0.50 6.54
N LEU A 85 -9.68 0.76 6.43
CA LEU A 85 -9.70 1.47 5.16
C LEU A 85 -8.80 0.80 4.09
N LEU A 86 -7.60 0.34 4.48
CA LEU A 86 -6.70 -0.38 3.58
C LEU A 86 -7.31 -1.69 3.12
N GLU A 87 -7.92 -2.47 4.01
CA GLU A 87 -8.57 -3.75 3.69
C GLU A 87 -9.72 -3.56 2.70
N LYS A 88 -10.61 -2.60 2.97
CA LYS A 88 -11.72 -2.26 2.06
C LYS A 88 -11.21 -1.81 0.69
N LEU A 89 -10.16 -1.01 0.65
CA LEU A 89 -9.54 -0.55 -0.60
C LEU A 89 -8.88 -1.70 -1.37
N ILE A 90 -8.13 -2.57 -0.69
CA ILE A 90 -7.50 -3.75 -1.30
C ILE A 90 -8.57 -4.70 -1.85
N GLN A 91 -9.64 -4.96 -1.08
CA GLN A 91 -10.77 -5.78 -1.51
C GLN A 91 -11.43 -5.19 -2.75
N TYR A 92 -11.77 -3.90 -2.72
CA TYR A 92 -12.35 -3.20 -3.87
C TYR A 92 -11.47 -3.30 -5.11
N LEU A 93 -10.15 -3.08 -4.98
CA LEU A 93 -9.21 -3.19 -6.08
C LEU A 93 -9.05 -4.62 -6.61
N THR A 94 -9.21 -5.62 -5.74
CA THR A 94 -9.14 -7.04 -6.10
C THR A 94 -10.36 -7.46 -6.90
N VAL A 95 -11.57 -7.13 -6.41
CA VAL A 95 -12.85 -7.46 -7.06
C VAL A 95 -13.01 -6.71 -8.38
N ASN A 96 -12.64 -5.42 -8.42
CA ASN A 96 -12.76 -4.58 -9.63
C ASN A 96 -11.52 -4.64 -10.54
N SER A 97 -10.63 -5.62 -10.35
CA SER A 97 -9.50 -5.82 -11.25
C SER A 97 -10.00 -6.42 -12.58
N SER A 98 -9.73 -5.74 -13.69
CA SER A 98 -10.18 -6.15 -15.02
C SER A 98 -9.47 -7.41 -15.56
N SER A 99 -8.42 -7.88 -14.87
CA SER A 99 -7.64 -9.04 -15.28
C SER A 99 -7.07 -9.78 -14.06
N PRO A 100 -7.17 -11.12 -14.00
CA PRO A 100 -6.60 -11.91 -12.90
C PRO A 100 -5.06 -11.83 -12.81
N PHE A 101 -4.40 -11.31 -13.85
CA PHE A 101 -2.95 -11.11 -13.88
C PHE A 101 -2.52 -9.70 -13.46
N GLN A 102 -3.46 -8.75 -13.34
CA GLN A 102 -3.17 -7.40 -12.86
C GLN A 102 -3.51 -7.28 -11.36
N ARG A 103 -2.58 -7.67 -10.50
CA ARG A 103 -2.70 -7.46 -9.05
C ARG A 103 -2.59 -5.98 -8.71
N LYS A 104 -3.72 -5.27 -8.72
CA LYS A 104 -3.83 -3.92 -8.15
C LYS A 104 -3.76 -4.02 -6.62
N GLY A 105 -3.16 -3.03 -5.96
CA GLY A 105 -3.10 -2.98 -4.50
C GLY A 105 -1.93 -3.73 -3.83
N ALA A 106 -1.02 -4.37 -4.58
CA ALA A 106 0.12 -5.07 -3.97
C ALA A 106 1.00 -4.19 -3.05
N GLY A 107 1.14 -2.90 -3.38
CA GLY A 107 1.82 -1.94 -2.51
C GLY A 107 1.05 -1.62 -1.23
N LEU A 108 -0.28 -1.50 -1.34
CA LEU A 108 -1.16 -1.30 -0.18
C LEU A 108 -1.15 -2.52 0.74
N GLN A 109 -1.14 -3.73 0.18
CA GLN A 109 -1.01 -4.97 0.97
C GLN A 109 0.31 -4.99 1.74
N LYS A 110 1.44 -4.66 1.10
CA LYS A 110 2.74 -4.59 1.79
C LYS A 110 2.73 -3.56 2.93
N PHE A 111 2.03 -2.45 2.74
CA PHE A 111 1.89 -1.44 3.78
C PHE A 111 0.98 -1.92 4.92
N LEU A 112 -0.14 -2.57 4.60
CA LEU A 112 -1.02 -3.21 5.59
C LEU A 112 -0.25 -4.24 6.43
N ASP A 113 0.53 -5.09 5.78
CA ASP A 113 1.39 -6.08 6.46
C ASP A 113 2.41 -5.40 7.39
N LEU A 114 3.01 -4.28 6.96
CA LEU A 114 3.91 -3.48 7.79
C LEU A 114 3.19 -2.98 9.06
N ILE A 115 1.99 -2.42 8.93
CA ILE A 115 1.20 -1.94 10.08
C ILE A 115 0.90 -3.07 11.05
N TYR A 116 0.54 -4.25 10.55
CA TYR A 116 0.32 -5.45 11.38
C TYR A 116 1.59 -5.93 12.09
N ILE A 117 2.76 -5.87 11.43
CA ILE A 117 4.04 -6.25 12.03
C ILE A 117 4.46 -5.26 13.12
N VAL A 118 4.37 -3.96 12.84
CA VAL A 118 4.83 -2.91 13.75
C VAL A 118 3.89 -2.75 14.94
N TYR A 119 2.59 -2.75 14.70
CA TYR A 119 1.56 -2.68 15.73
C TYR A 119 0.91 -4.04 15.97
N SER A 120 1.71 -5.09 16.13
CA SER A 120 1.22 -6.45 16.38
C SER A 120 0.42 -6.58 17.68
N LYS A 121 0.60 -5.64 18.61
CA LYS A 121 -0.14 -5.54 19.88
C LYS A 121 -0.94 -4.24 19.91
N ASP A 122 -2.15 -4.29 20.46
CA ASP A 122 -3.05 -3.13 20.50
C ASP A 122 -2.61 -2.08 21.52
N CYS A 123 -1.96 -2.52 22.61
CA CYS A 123 -1.32 -1.66 23.58
C CYS A 123 0.13 -2.10 23.77
N PHE A 124 1.08 -1.19 23.59
CA PHE A 124 2.47 -1.40 23.96
C PHE A 124 2.71 -0.91 25.39
N SER A 125 2.97 -1.82 26.32
CA SER A 125 3.54 -1.44 27.61
C SER A 125 4.97 -0.93 27.45
N LEU A 126 5.48 -0.21 28.45
CA LEU A 126 6.88 0.26 28.45
C LEU A 126 7.88 -0.91 28.24
N GLU A 127 7.61 -2.05 28.87
CA GLU A 127 8.44 -3.26 28.72
C GLU A 127 8.38 -3.82 27.29
N GLN A 128 7.21 -3.81 26.67
CA GLN A 128 7.06 -4.25 25.28
C GLN A 128 7.78 -3.30 24.31
N MET A 129 7.71 -1.99 24.51
CA MET A 129 8.49 -1.04 23.70
C MET A 129 10.00 -1.25 23.88
N GLN A 130 10.46 -1.49 25.10
CA GLN A 130 11.87 -1.82 25.36
C GLN A 130 12.27 -3.14 24.67
N SER A 131 11.38 -4.13 24.66
CA SER A 131 11.61 -5.38 23.97
C SER A 131 11.69 -5.17 22.45
N VAL A 132 10.79 -4.38 21.84
CA VAL A 132 10.86 -4.01 20.41
C VAL A 132 12.19 -3.33 20.11
N LYS A 133 12.57 -2.33 20.92
CA LYS A 133 13.82 -1.57 20.75
C LYS A 133 15.06 -2.45 20.69
N ARG A 134 15.11 -3.51 21.53
CA ARG A 134 16.23 -4.47 21.59
C ARG A 134 16.13 -5.56 20.53
N SER A 135 14.91 -5.94 20.15
CA SER A 135 14.64 -7.09 19.31
C SER A 135 14.63 -6.73 17.83
N TYR A 136 14.21 -5.53 17.46
CA TYR A 136 14.14 -5.09 16.08
C TYR A 136 15.27 -4.13 15.72
N LYS A 137 15.60 -4.11 14.43
CA LYS A 137 16.37 -3.02 13.82
C LYS A 137 15.63 -2.45 12.63
N VAL A 138 15.76 -1.14 12.47
CA VAL A 138 15.30 -0.41 11.29
C VAL A 138 16.55 -0.02 10.50
N HIS A 139 16.62 -0.41 9.23
CA HIS A 139 17.69 -0.02 8.33
C HIS A 139 17.12 0.75 7.14
N VAL A 140 17.66 1.94 6.89
CA VAL A 140 17.22 2.81 5.79
C VAL A 140 18.38 2.93 4.80
N SER A 141 18.13 2.63 3.54
CA SER A 141 19.12 2.75 2.46
C SER A 141 18.49 3.38 1.22
N VAL A 142 19.31 3.82 0.27
CA VAL A 142 18.82 4.26 -1.04
C VAL A 142 18.50 3.03 -1.88
N GLU A 143 17.37 3.05 -2.59
CA GLU A 143 17.00 1.98 -3.51
C GLU A 143 18.04 1.89 -4.62
N GLU A 144 18.69 0.73 -4.71
CA GLU A 144 19.60 0.46 -5.82
C GLU A 144 18.82 0.33 -7.13
N PRO A 145 19.25 0.98 -8.22
CA PRO A 145 18.59 0.85 -9.49
C PRO A 145 18.63 -0.61 -9.93
N LYS A 146 17.44 -1.25 -10.06
CA LYS A 146 17.33 -2.61 -10.56
C LYS A 146 17.96 -2.70 -11.94
N LYS A 147 19.13 -3.35 -12.03
CA LYS A 147 19.70 -3.77 -13.30
C LYS A 147 18.76 -4.82 -13.89
N LYS A 148 18.17 -4.55 -15.06
CA LYS A 148 17.35 -5.53 -15.76
C LYS A 148 18.24 -6.75 -16.07
N ALA A 149 17.99 -7.87 -15.39
CA ALA A 149 18.56 -9.15 -15.76
C ALA A 149 17.97 -9.55 -17.12
N GLY A 150 18.69 -9.29 -18.21
CA GLY A 150 18.24 -9.65 -19.56
C GLY A 150 18.81 -8.85 -20.73
N GLN A 151 19.53 -7.73 -20.53
CA GLN A 151 20.24 -7.07 -21.64
C GLN A 151 21.74 -7.07 -21.37
N GLN A 152 22.36 -8.21 -21.67
CA GLN A 152 23.80 -8.34 -21.86
C GLN A 152 24.13 -8.04 -23.34
N ASP A 153 23.69 -6.90 -23.87
CA ASP A 153 24.22 -6.40 -25.14
C ASP A 153 25.37 -5.46 -24.80
N ALA A 154 26.60 -5.94 -24.96
CA ALA A 154 27.86 -5.27 -24.64
C ALA A 154 28.11 -3.94 -25.40
N TRP A 155 27.12 -3.44 -26.15
CA TRP A 155 27.18 -2.23 -26.97
C TRP A 155 26.08 -1.21 -26.64
N HIS A 156 25.17 -1.49 -25.71
CA HIS A 156 24.20 -0.49 -25.25
C HIS A 156 24.66 0.17 -23.97
N VAL A 157 24.93 1.48 -24.05
CA VAL A 157 25.12 2.35 -22.88
C VAL A 157 23.92 2.12 -21.96
N PRO A 158 24.13 1.69 -20.69
CA PRO A 158 23.03 1.45 -19.78
C PRO A 158 22.23 2.75 -19.68
N LYS A 159 20.99 2.73 -20.17
CA LYS A 159 20.05 3.83 -19.95
C LYS A 159 19.72 3.84 -18.46
N THR A 160 20.47 4.63 -17.70
CA THR A 160 20.11 5.01 -16.34
C THR A 160 18.78 5.74 -16.44
N VAL A 161 17.70 5.05 -16.08
CA VAL A 161 16.43 5.73 -15.83
C VAL A 161 16.68 6.52 -14.55
N THR A 162 16.86 7.83 -14.67
CA THR A 162 16.88 8.78 -13.55
C THR A 162 15.47 8.92 -13.00
N SER A 163 14.91 7.84 -12.43
CA SER A 163 13.88 7.99 -11.41
C SER A 163 14.59 8.49 -10.16
N LYS A 164 14.01 9.46 -9.43
CA LYS A 164 14.46 9.79 -8.08
C LYS A 164 14.64 8.46 -7.34
N SER A 165 15.85 8.16 -6.88
CA SER A 165 16.11 6.91 -6.17
C SER A 165 15.31 6.95 -4.89
N GLY A 166 14.30 6.07 -4.78
CA GLY A 166 13.52 5.94 -3.56
C GLY A 166 14.39 5.48 -2.40
N ARG A 167 13.82 5.47 -1.19
CA ARG A 167 14.48 4.90 -0.01
C ARG A 167 13.83 3.57 0.33
N VAL A 168 14.65 2.61 0.73
CA VAL A 168 14.21 1.31 1.21
C VAL A 168 14.32 1.31 2.72
N ILE A 169 13.21 0.99 3.39
CA ILE A 169 13.19 0.74 4.82
C ILE A 169 13.04 -0.76 5.03
N SER A 170 13.99 -1.30 5.80
CA SER A 170 13.99 -2.69 6.23
C SER A 170 13.75 -2.77 7.72
N TYR A 171 12.80 -3.62 8.12
CA TYR A 171 12.42 -3.81 9.52
C TYR A 171 12.47 -5.30 9.84
N TRP A 172 13.38 -5.69 10.74
CA TRP A 172 13.64 -7.09 11.05
C TRP A 172 13.71 -7.34 12.54
N CYS A 173 13.10 -8.46 12.97
CA CYS A 173 13.25 -8.99 14.32
C CYS A 173 14.47 -9.92 14.39
N PHE A 174 15.34 -9.69 15.36
CA PHE A 174 16.54 -10.48 15.66
C PHE A 174 16.39 -11.31 16.95
N HIS A 175 15.21 -11.32 17.58
CA HIS A 175 14.93 -12.17 18.75
C HIS A 175 13.95 -13.29 18.39
N PRO A 176 14.35 -14.57 18.53
CA PRO A 176 13.51 -15.71 18.14
C PRO A 176 12.27 -15.93 19.02
N GLY A 177 12.17 -15.27 20.17
CA GLY A 177 11.04 -15.39 21.12
C GLY A 177 10.13 -14.16 21.18
N PHE A 178 10.21 -13.24 20.21
CA PHE A 178 9.44 -12.00 20.24
C PHE A 178 8.03 -12.12 19.62
N GLY A 179 7.80 -13.12 18.78
CA GLY A 179 6.55 -13.35 18.04
C GLY A 179 5.40 -13.85 18.89
#